data_AF-A0A9Q0Q9M3-F1
#
_entry.id   AF-A0A9Q0Q9M3-F1
#
_cell.length_a   1.000
_cell.length_b   1.000
_cell.length_c   1.000
_cell.angle_alpha   90.00
_cell.angle_beta   90.00
_cell.angle_gamma   90.00
#
_symmetry.space_group_name_H-M   'P 1'
#
loop_
_entity.id
_entity.type
_entity.pdbx_description
1 polymer ?
#
loop_
_entity_poly.entity_id
_entity_poly.type
_entity_poly.pdbx_seq_one_letter_code
_entity_poly.pdbx_strand_id
1 'polypeptide(L)'
;MVLAYWAYDCYKDGEVGLLVEADEDAVLDMKRVVKFVMIAIWCIQEDPSLRPTMKKVTQMMEGTVEVSAPPDPSSFISSIESF
;
A
#
# COMPACT_ATOMS: atom_id res chain seq x y z
N MET A 1 -7.05 -6.12 -11.08
CA MET A 1 -8.09 -5.32 -10.38
C MET A 1 -7.93 -3.85 -10.78
N VAL A 2 -8.76 -3.32 -11.69
CA VAL A 2 -8.50 -2.01 -12.34
C VAL A 2 -8.30 -0.85 -11.35
N LEU A 3 -9.18 -0.73 -10.35
CA LEU A 3 -9.08 0.33 -9.34
C LEU A 3 -7.84 0.19 -8.43
N ALA A 4 -7.43 -1.05 -8.13
CA ALA A 4 -6.25 -1.29 -7.31
C ALA A 4 -4.95 -0.95 -8.03
N TYR A 5 -4.88 -1.22 -9.34
CA TYR A 5 -3.72 -0.82 -10.16
C TYR A 5 -3.65 0.69 -10.28
N TRP A 6 -4.77 1.37 -10.54
CA TRP A 6 -4.80 2.84 -10.53
C TRP A 6 -4.37 3.42 -9.18
N ALA A 7 -4.84 2.85 -8.07
CA ALA A 7 -4.41 3.30 -6.74
C ALA A 7 -2.92 3.05 -6.47
N TYR A 8 -2.35 1.98 -7.02
CA TYR A 8 -0.91 1.72 -6.98
C TYR A 8 -0.12 2.73 -7.82
N ASP A 9 -0.60 3.07 -9.01
CA ASP A 9 0.00 4.10 -9.88
C ASP A 9 -0.01 5.46 -9.16
N CYS A 10 -1.13 5.87 -8.57
CA CYS A 10 -1.19 7.08 -7.75
C CYS A 10 -0.21 7.05 -6.58
N TYR A 11 0.00 5.89 -5.94
CA TYR A 11 1.01 5.73 -4.89
C TYR A 11 2.43 5.91 -5.44
N LYS A 12 2.74 5.27 -6.56
CA LYS A 12 4.06 5.29 -7.20
C LYS A 12 4.44 6.68 -7.70
N ASP A 13 3.47 7.41 -8.23
CA ASP A 13 3.65 8.75 -8.79
C ASP A 13 3.60 9.85 -7.72
N GLY A 14 3.31 9.49 -6.45
CA GLY A 14 3.19 10.44 -5.34
C GLY A 14 1.87 11.23 -5.35
N GLU A 15 0.90 10.82 -6.18
CA GLU A 15 -0.41 11.43 -6.37
C GLU A 15 -1.50 10.77 -5.50
N VAL A 16 -1.14 10.28 -4.30
CA VAL A 16 -2.07 9.62 -3.37
C VAL A 16 -3.27 10.50 -3.00
N GLY A 17 -3.15 11.82 -3.10
CA GLY A 17 -4.24 12.76 -2.87
C GLY A 17 -5.45 12.52 -3.79
N LEU A 18 -5.22 12.04 -5.02
CA LEU A 18 -6.28 11.71 -5.99
C LEU A 18 -7.26 10.65 -5.45
N LEU A 19 -6.80 9.79 -4.52
CA LEU A 19 -7.62 8.72 -3.95
C LEU A 19 -8.65 9.24 -2.94
N VAL A 20 -8.43 10.44 -2.39
CA VAL A 20 -9.18 10.97 -1.24
C VAL A 20 -9.60 12.44 -1.43
N GLU A 21 -9.61 12.95 -2.67
CA GLU A 21 -9.89 14.38 -2.95
C GLU A 21 -11.23 14.86 -2.37
N ALA A 22 -12.20 13.96 -2.27
CA ALA A 22 -13.53 14.25 -1.75
C ALA A 22 -13.65 14.09 -0.22
N ASP A 23 -12.57 13.73 0.48
CA ASP A 23 -12.54 13.49 1.92
C ASP A 23 -11.61 14.52 2.59
N GLU A 24 -12.21 15.59 3.11
CA GLU A 24 -11.48 16.70 3.74
C GLU A 24 -10.64 16.23 4.94
N ASP A 25 -11.14 15.29 5.74
CA ASP A 25 -10.42 14.75 6.90
C ASP A 25 -9.19 13.94 6.47
N ALA A 26 -9.30 13.17 5.39
CA ALA A 26 -8.18 12.44 4.80
C ALA A 26 -7.12 13.38 4.21
N VAL A 27 -7.56 14.44 3.51
CA VAL A 27 -6.64 15.45 2.93
C VAL A 27 -5.85 16.19 4.03
N LEU A 28 -6.44 16.38 5.22
CA LEU A 28 -5.74 17.00 6.36
C LEU A 28 -4.62 16.12 6.94
N ASP A 29 -4.64 14.79 6.73
CA ASP A 29 -3.62 13.85 7.21
C ASP A 29 -3.10 12.93 6.09
N MET A 30 -2.51 13.54 5.06
CA MET A 30 -1.92 12.80 3.93
C MET A 30 -0.82 11.81 4.35
N LYS A 31 -0.14 12.04 5.47
CA LYS A 31 0.85 11.07 5.99
C LYS A 31 0.18 9.76 6.37
N ARG A 32 -0.97 9.83 7.06
CA ARG A 32 -1.77 8.66 7.39
C ARG A 32 -2.38 8.02 6.15
N VAL A 33 -2.85 8.81 5.18
CA VAL A 33 -3.39 8.28 3.91
C VAL A 33 -2.32 7.47 3.17
N VAL A 34 -1.13 8.03 2.95
CA VAL A 34 -0.01 7.34 2.28
C VAL A 34 0.31 6.03 2.99
N LYS A 35 0.41 6.05 4.33
CA LYS A 35 0.65 4.85 5.13
C LYS A 35 -0.45 3.79 4.95
N PHE A 36 -1.72 4.21 4.93
CA PHE A 36 -2.85 3.28 4.79
C PHE A 36 -2.93 2.69 3.38
N VAL A 37 -2.59 3.48 2.35
CA VAL A 37 -2.48 2.99 0.98
C VAL A 37 -1.35 1.96 0.86
N MET A 38 -0.19 2.20 1.47
CA MET A 38 0.90 1.21 1.52
C MET A 38 0.46 -0.10 2.17
N ILE A 39 -0.24 -0.02 3.31
CA ILE A 39 -0.79 -1.20 4.01
C ILE A 39 -1.80 -1.91 3.11
N ALA A 40 -2.68 -1.18 2.44
CA ALA A 40 -3.67 -1.74 1.52
C ALA A 40 -3.00 -2.49 0.36
N ILE A 41 -1.95 -1.92 -0.25
CA ILE A 41 -1.18 -2.58 -1.32
C ILE A 41 -0.53 -3.88 -0.82
N TRP A 42 0.01 -3.90 0.40
CA TRP A 42 0.49 -5.14 1.04
C TRP A 42 -0.60 -6.20 1.20
N CYS A 43 -1.82 -5.80 1.57
CA CYS A 43 -2.94 -6.71 1.80
C CYS A 43 -3.51 -7.34 0.51
N ILE A 44 -3.38 -6.66 -0.62
CA ILE A 44 -3.99 -7.10 -1.89
C ILE A 44 -3.02 -7.79 -2.85
N GLN A 45 -1.77 -8.05 -2.43
CA GLN A 45 -0.76 -8.73 -3.24
C GLN A 45 -1.33 -10.02 -3.87
N GLU A 46 -1.07 -10.23 -5.16
CA GLU A 46 -1.54 -11.43 -5.85
C GLU A 46 -0.98 -12.71 -5.21
N ASP A 47 0.31 -12.72 -4.84
CA ASP A 47 0.92 -13.75 -4.02
C ASP A 47 0.46 -13.66 -2.55
N PRO A 48 -0.30 -14.65 -2.04
CA PRO A 48 -0.75 -14.66 -0.66
C PRO A 48 0.37 -14.70 0.37
N SER A 49 1.56 -15.20 0.01
CA SER A 49 2.71 -15.30 0.91
C SER A 49 3.32 -13.94 1.26
N LEU A 50 3.13 -12.94 0.40
CA LEU A 50 3.55 -11.56 0.62
C LEU A 50 2.58 -10.79 1.52
N ARG A 51 1.34 -11.28 1.69
CA ARG A 51 0.32 -10.58 2.48
C ARG A 51 0.66 -10.63 3.97
N PRO A 52 0.59 -9.51 4.69
CA PRO A 52 0.81 -9.48 6.12
C PRO A 52 -0.33 -10.19 6.86
N THR A 53 -0.02 -10.74 8.03
CA THR A 53 -1.05 -11.22 8.97
C THR A 53 -1.89 -10.04 9.47
N MET A 54 -3.15 -10.29 9.86
CA MET A 54 -3.98 -9.23 10.45
C MET A 54 -3.36 -8.58 11.69
N LYS A 55 -2.62 -9.35 12.51
CA LYS A 55 -1.84 -8.80 13.63
C LYS A 55 -0.78 -7.80 13.18
N LYS A 56 -0.10 -8.08 12.07
CA LYS A 56 0.90 -7.17 11.50
C LYS A 56 0.24 -5.92 10.92
N VAL A 57 -0.91 -6.07 10.26
CA VAL A 57 -1.71 -4.95 9.74
C VAL A 57 -2.12 -4.00 10.87
N THR A 58 -2.63 -4.52 12.00
CA THR A 58 -3.01 -3.65 13.13
C THR A 58 -1.80 -2.92 13.71
N GLN A 59 -0.68 -3.62 13.91
CA GLN A 59 0.58 -3.01 14.37
C GLN A 59 1.09 -1.92 13.41
N MET A 60 0.98 -2.14 12.10
CA MET A 60 1.29 -1.13 11.09
C MET A 60 0.36 0.06 11.23
N MET A 61 -0.96 -0.13 11.30
CA MET A 61 -1.94 0.96 11.45
C MET A 61 -1.68 1.81 12.70
N GLU A 62 -1.47 1.16 13.84
CA GLU A 62 -1.16 1.78 15.13
C GLU A 62 0.19 2.52 15.14
N GLY A 63 1.08 2.22 14.20
CA GLY A 63 2.44 2.79 14.15
C GLY A 63 3.43 2.10 15.09
N THR A 64 3.04 0.96 15.66
CA THR A 64 3.94 0.09 16.43
C THR A 64 5.02 -0.55 15.56
N VAL A 65 4.76 -0.67 14.25
CA VAL A 65 5.74 -1.11 13.26
C VAL A 65 5.68 -0.18 12.04
N GLU A 66 6.86 0.22 11.57
CA GLU A 66 7.04 0.90 10.29
C GLU A 66 6.51 0.08 9.10
N VAL A 67 6.00 0.80 8.11
CA VAL A 67 5.50 0.24 6.86
C VAL A 67 6.54 0.46 5.78
N SER A 68 7.15 -0.62 5.29
CA SER A 68 8.06 -0.55 4.14
C SER A 68 7.27 -0.35 2.84
N ALA A 69 7.94 0.21 1.82
CA ALA A 69 7.37 0.30 0.48
C ALA A 69 6.88 -1.09 0.00
N PRO A 70 5.62 -1.21 -0.43
CA PRO A 70 5.07 -2.47 -0.90
C PRO A 70 5.59 -2.79 -2.32
N PRO A 71 5.73 -4.08 -2.66
CA PRO A 71 5.99 -4.50 -4.03
C PRO A 71 4.79 -4.20 -4.94
N ASP A 72 5.04 -4.18 -6.25
CA ASP A 72 3.99 -4.06 -7.25
C ASP A 72 3.00 -5.23 -7.11
N PRO A 73 1.71 -4.97 -6.90
CA PRO A 73 0.71 -6.02 -6.67
C PRO A 73 0.54 -6.98 -7.86
N SER A 74 0.98 -6.61 -9.07
CA SER A 74 0.98 -7.44 -10.28
C SER A 74 2.29 -8.22 -10.50
N SER A 75 3.33 -7.96 -9.70
CA SER A 75 4.62 -8.63 -9.86
C SER A 75 4.54 -10.04 -9.28
N PHE A 76 4.24 -11.00 -10.15
CA PHE A 76 4.59 -12.40 -9.93
C PHE A 76 6.10 -12.54 -9.95
N ILE A 77 6.75 -12.27 -8.81
CA ILE A 77 8.09 -12.75 -8.47
C ILE A 77 9.17 -12.48 -9.55
N SER A 78 9.96 -11.41 -9.38
CA SER A 78 11.36 -11.47 -9.81
C SER A 78 12.22 -12.10 -8.70
N SER A 79 12.02 -13.39 -8.40
CA SER A 79 12.99 -14.20 -7.63
C SER A 79 14.24 -14.53 -8.46
N ILE A 80 14.65 -13.63 -9.35
CA ILE A 80 15.86 -13.76 -10.19
C ILE A 80 16.50 -12.38 -10.36
N GLU A 81 16.79 -11.67 -9.26
CA GLU A 81 17.91 -10.71 -9.22
C GLU A 81 18.75 -10.94 -7.96
N SER A 82 19.12 -12.19 -7.76
CA SER A 82 20.25 -12.58 -6.90
C SER A 82 21.15 -13.53 -7.67
N PHE A 83 21.87 -12.97 -8.66
CA PHE A 83 23.19 -13.42 -9.11
C PHE A 83 24.03 -12.19 -9.49
#